data_AF-A0A5D2YFJ0-F1
#
_entry.id   AF-A0A5D2YFJ0-F1
#
_cell.length_a   1.000
_cell.length_b   1.000
_cell.length_c   1.000
_cell.angle_alpha   90.00
_cell.angle_beta   90.00
_cell.angle_gamma   90.00
#
_symmetry.space_group_name_H-M   'P 1'
#
loop_
_entity.id
_entity.type
_entity.pdbx_description
1 polymer ?
#
loop_
_entity_poly.entity_id
_entity_poly.type
_entity_poly.pdbx_seq_one_letter_code
_entity_poly.pdbx_strand_id
1 'polypeptide(L)'
;MMGLSLKMVLFVQVLVVLGFGINGVYGLLSSSTLRNIDNINMEGPYLGIIVPNSFEMNPLLQTGSFLEDHKMPYLDFAGRRFRIGRLENERVIIVMTGLSMLNAGIATQLLITLFKVKGILHYGIAGNANSQLQIGDVTIPQFWAHTGLWNWQRYGDGPEDELALESNGDYTREIGYLRFSDYYNGTNCNNSSDNLLNNVWYQPEEIFPINGVPEQRRHAFWVPVNKHYFAIAERVQVNLMF
;
A
#
# COMPACT_ATOMS: atom_id res chain seq x y z
N MET A 1 8.62 -48.99 47.39
CA MET A 1 8.27 -48.01 46.34
C MET A 1 7.30 -47.00 46.94
N MET A 2 7.78 -45.83 47.36
CA MET A 2 6.90 -44.76 47.84
C MET A 2 6.23 -44.11 46.64
N GLY A 3 4.90 -44.22 46.56
CA GLY A 3 4.10 -43.57 45.53
C GLY A 3 4.15 -42.05 45.71
N LEU A 4 4.47 -41.33 44.64
CA LEU A 4 4.37 -39.88 44.60
C LEU A 4 2.91 -39.48 44.91
N SER A 5 2.70 -38.57 45.85
CA SER A 5 1.37 -38.00 46.14
C SER A 5 0.79 -37.38 44.86
N LEU A 6 -0.50 -37.62 44.58
CA LEU A 6 -1.21 -37.06 43.42
C LEU A 6 -1.07 -35.53 43.34
N LYS A 7 -1.02 -34.84 44.49
CA LYS A 7 -0.79 -33.39 44.58
C LYS A 7 0.60 -33.00 44.07
N MET A 8 1.61 -33.83 44.34
CA MET A 8 2.98 -33.62 43.90
C MET A 8 3.13 -33.85 42.39
N VAL A 9 2.41 -34.84 41.85
CA VAL A 9 2.35 -35.07 40.39
C VAL A 9 1.68 -33.90 39.68
N LEU A 10 0.54 -33.43 40.19
CA LEU A 10 -0.16 -32.25 39.66
C LEU A 10 0.67 -30.98 39.75
N PHE A 11 1.38 -30.77 40.87
CA PHE A 11 2.25 -29.61 41.05
C PHE A 11 3.43 -29.62 40.06
N VAL A 12 4.05 -30.78 39.85
CA VAL A 12 5.10 -30.96 38.84
C VAL A 12 4.54 -30.76 37.43
N GLN A 13 3.35 -31.27 37.12
CA GLN A 13 2.71 -31.04 35.83
C GLN A 13 2.39 -29.56 35.59
N VAL A 14 1.91 -28.83 36.60
CA VAL A 14 1.68 -27.38 36.49
C VAL A 14 3.00 -26.64 36.28
N LEU A 15 4.07 -27.00 36.99
CA LEU A 15 5.40 -26.41 36.81
C LEU A 15 6.01 -26.74 35.44
N VAL A 16 5.79 -27.96 34.94
CA VAL A 16 6.21 -28.38 33.60
C VAL A 16 5.41 -27.61 32.55
N VAL A 17 4.07 -27.51 32.67
CA VAL A 17 3.25 -26.72 31.72
C VAL A 17 3.62 -25.23 31.74
N LEU A 18 3.90 -24.66 32.92
CA LEU A 18 4.38 -23.28 33.04
C LEU A 18 5.82 -23.12 32.51
N GLY A 19 6.68 -24.12 32.69
CA GLY A 19 8.07 -24.12 32.23
C GLY A 19 8.24 -24.37 30.73
N PHE A 20 7.33 -25.15 30.12
CA PHE A 20 7.27 -25.39 28.67
C PHE A 20 6.36 -24.40 27.93
N GLY A 21 5.56 -23.59 28.65
CA GLY A 21 4.63 -22.61 28.09
C GLY A 21 5.26 -21.32 27.56
N ILE A 22 6.59 -21.19 27.59
CA ILE A 22 7.31 -20.00 27.12
C ILE A 22 8.35 -20.34 26.04
N ASN A 23 8.10 -21.40 25.26
CA ASN A 23 8.73 -21.49 23.96
C ASN A 23 8.12 -20.39 23.09
N GLY A 24 8.81 -19.26 23.03
CA GLY A 24 8.42 -18.11 22.22
C GLY A 24 8.05 -18.59 20.83
N VAL A 25 6.78 -18.43 20.48
CA VAL A 25 6.29 -18.71 19.13
C VAL A 25 7.09 -17.79 18.20
N TYR A 26 7.89 -18.38 17.31
CA TYR A 26 8.79 -17.68 16.37
C TYR A 26 8.06 -16.82 15.31
N GLY A 27 6.79 -16.49 15.53
CA GLY A 27 6.00 -15.52 14.75
C GLY A 27 5.41 -14.38 15.57
N LEU A 28 5.66 -14.33 16.89
CA LEU A 28 5.16 -13.27 17.76
C LEU A 28 6.21 -12.15 17.90
N LEU A 29 5.75 -10.90 17.74
CA LEU A 29 6.54 -9.70 18.05
C LEU A 29 7.21 -9.83 19.43
N SER A 30 8.40 -9.25 19.59
CA SER A 30 9.07 -9.26 20.89
C SER A 30 8.18 -8.63 21.97
N SER A 31 8.24 -9.12 23.21
CA SER A 31 7.37 -8.61 24.29
C SER A 31 7.56 -7.11 24.55
N SER A 32 8.76 -6.56 24.30
CA SER A 32 9.01 -5.12 24.38
C SER A 32 8.37 -4.37 23.21
N THR A 33 8.48 -4.89 21.99
CA THR A 33 7.80 -4.33 20.80
C THR A 33 6.29 -4.30 20.98
N LEU A 34 5.69 -5.40 21.46
CA LEU A 34 4.25 -5.47 21.75
C LEU A 34 3.83 -4.42 22.77
N ARG A 35 4.55 -4.31 23.89
CA ARG A 35 4.26 -3.28 24.91
C ARG A 35 4.36 -1.87 24.35
N ASN A 36 5.36 -1.59 23.49
CA ASN A 36 5.49 -0.29 22.86
C ASN A 36 4.31 0.00 21.93
N ILE A 37 3.90 -0.98 21.14
CA ILE A 37 2.72 -0.88 20.27
C ILE A 37 1.46 -0.65 21.09
N ASP A 38 1.25 -1.42 22.16
CA ASP A 38 0.09 -1.27 23.06
C ASP A 38 0.05 0.11 23.70
N ASN A 39 1.18 0.61 24.18
CA ASN A 39 1.31 1.94 24.77
C ASN A 39 0.96 3.04 23.75
N ILE A 40 1.47 2.94 22.50
CA ILE A 40 1.10 3.86 21.42
C ILE A 40 -0.41 3.77 21.16
N ASN A 41 -0.97 2.56 21.08
CA ASN A 41 -2.38 2.32 20.81
C ASN A 41 -3.34 2.72 21.94
N MET A 42 -2.85 2.98 23.15
CA MET A 42 -3.63 3.58 24.23
C MET A 42 -3.95 5.05 23.97
N GLU A 43 -3.09 5.75 23.23
CA GLU A 43 -3.29 7.17 22.88
C GLU A 43 -3.93 7.37 21.51
N GLY A 44 -4.11 6.33 20.71
CA GLY A 44 -4.83 6.40 19.43
C GLY A 44 -6.32 6.78 19.56
N PRO A 45 -7.04 6.91 18.42
CA PRO A 45 -6.57 6.58 17.07
C PRO A 45 -5.77 7.70 16.40
N TYR A 46 -4.86 7.30 15.50
CA TYR A 46 -3.96 8.19 14.76
C TYR A 46 -4.42 8.38 13.30
N LEU A 47 -4.17 9.56 12.73
CA LEU A 47 -4.11 9.71 11.28
C LEU A 47 -2.74 9.19 10.80
N GLY A 48 -2.76 8.20 9.91
CA GLY A 48 -1.54 7.71 9.28
C GLY A 48 -1.12 8.63 8.12
N ILE A 49 0.13 9.06 8.12
CA ILE A 49 0.71 9.84 7.02
C ILE A 49 1.80 8.98 6.38
N ILE A 50 1.63 8.71 5.10
CA ILE A 50 2.50 7.83 4.32
C ILE A 50 3.17 8.67 3.24
N VAL A 51 4.51 8.67 3.22
CA VAL A 51 5.30 9.53 2.33
C VAL A 51 6.36 8.71 1.58
N PRO A 52 6.55 8.90 0.27
CA PRO A 52 7.46 8.06 -0.51
C PRO A 52 8.93 8.14 -0.10
N ASN A 53 9.47 9.35 0.05
CA ASN A 53 10.89 9.54 0.32
C ASN A 53 11.19 10.70 1.28
N SER A 54 12.47 10.88 1.62
CA SER A 54 12.92 11.89 2.57
C SER A 54 12.77 13.33 2.06
N PHE A 55 12.85 13.59 0.75
CA PHE A 55 12.67 14.94 0.20
C PHE A 55 11.24 15.45 0.41
N GLU A 56 10.25 14.55 0.38
CA GLU A 56 8.84 14.89 0.60
C GLU A 56 8.46 14.86 2.09
N MET A 57 9.13 14.02 2.88
CA MET A 57 8.86 13.87 4.31
C MET A 57 9.53 14.97 5.14
N ASN A 58 10.79 15.32 4.84
CA ASN A 58 11.58 16.23 5.65
C ASN A 58 10.98 17.64 5.77
N PRO A 59 10.39 18.25 4.72
CA PRO A 59 9.71 19.54 4.87
C PRO A 59 8.68 19.52 6.00
N LEU A 60 7.82 18.49 6.05
CA LEU A 60 6.82 18.34 7.12
C LEU A 60 7.49 18.24 8.50
N LEU A 61 8.53 17.42 8.64
CA LEU A 61 9.24 17.24 9.90
C LEU A 61 10.01 18.48 10.36
N GLN A 62 10.45 19.34 9.43
CA GLN A 62 11.31 20.50 9.71
C GLN A 62 10.54 21.82 9.86
N THR A 63 9.27 21.88 9.44
CA THR A 63 8.43 23.09 9.56
C THR A 63 8.16 23.53 11.01
N GLY A 64 8.46 22.68 12.00
CA GLY A 64 8.10 22.90 13.41
C GLY A 64 6.61 22.66 13.72
N SER A 65 5.78 22.37 12.71
CA SER A 65 4.36 22.03 12.90
C SER A 65 4.18 20.61 13.43
N PHE A 66 5.12 19.72 13.12
CA PHE A 66 5.15 18.36 13.66
C PHE A 66 5.81 18.36 15.04
N LEU A 67 5.02 18.02 16.06
CA LEU A 67 5.48 17.87 17.43
C LEU A 67 5.66 16.39 17.74
N GLU A 68 6.90 15.95 17.91
CA GLU A 68 7.22 14.57 18.29
C GLU A 68 6.66 14.22 19.66
N ASP A 69 6.20 12.98 19.82
CA ASP A 69 5.82 12.48 21.13
C ASP A 69 7.04 12.45 22.07
N HIS A 70 6.89 13.01 23.26
CA HIS A 70 8.00 13.17 24.20
C HIS A 70 8.50 11.85 24.79
N LYS A 71 7.63 10.82 24.88
CA LYS A 71 7.98 9.52 25.48
C LYS A 71 8.42 8.53 24.43
N MET A 72 7.76 8.53 23.28
CA MET A 72 7.96 7.57 22.20
C MET A 72 7.94 8.28 20.84
N PRO A 73 9.00 9.03 20.47
CA PRO A 73 9.02 9.81 19.24
C PRO A 73 8.97 8.93 17.98
N TYR A 74 9.42 7.68 18.07
CA TYR A 74 9.32 6.71 16.99
C TYR A 74 9.33 5.26 17.47
N LEU A 75 8.80 4.36 16.64
CA LEU A 75 9.03 2.92 16.71
C LEU A 75 9.67 2.45 15.40
N ASP A 76 10.81 1.78 15.48
CA ASP A 76 11.43 1.13 14.33
C ASP A 76 10.97 -0.33 14.25
N PHE A 77 10.40 -0.72 13.10
CA PHE A 77 9.91 -2.08 12.87
C PHE A 77 10.00 -2.47 11.40
N ALA A 78 10.49 -3.69 11.11
CA ALA A 78 10.63 -4.23 9.75
C ALA A 78 11.29 -3.24 8.75
N GLY A 79 12.38 -2.60 9.19
CA GLY A 79 13.15 -1.64 8.38
C GLY A 79 12.47 -0.28 8.18
N ARG A 80 11.39 0.03 8.91
CA ARG A 80 10.63 1.27 8.80
C ARG A 80 10.59 2.00 10.14
N ARG A 81 10.64 3.33 10.08
CA ARG A 81 10.47 4.21 11.23
C ARG A 81 9.07 4.82 11.23
N PHE A 82 8.28 4.44 12.21
CA PHE A 82 6.97 5.02 12.50
C PHE A 82 7.16 6.17 13.48
N ARG A 83 7.09 7.42 13.00
CA ARG A 83 7.27 8.62 13.83
C ARG A 83 5.94 8.98 14.47
N ILE A 84 5.89 9.01 15.79
CA ILE A 84 4.67 9.31 16.54
C ILE A 84 4.73 10.75 17.01
N GLY A 85 3.63 11.48 16.82
CA GLY A 85 3.54 12.85 17.26
C GLY A 85 2.19 13.47 16.95
N ARG A 86 2.18 14.79 16.83
CA ARG A 86 0.99 15.57 16.53
C ARG A 86 1.27 16.60 15.44
N LEU A 87 0.26 16.84 14.61
CA LEU A 87 0.15 18.02 13.74
C LEU A 87 -1.06 18.80 14.23
N GLU A 88 -0.84 20.01 14.73
CA GLU A 88 -1.89 20.78 15.42
C GLU A 88 -2.54 19.92 16.54
N ASN A 89 -3.86 19.78 16.51
CA ASN A 89 -4.61 18.98 17.47
C ASN A 89 -4.69 17.48 17.08
N GLU A 90 -4.24 17.09 15.89
CA GLU A 90 -4.36 15.74 15.38
C GLU A 90 -3.16 14.87 15.76
N ARG A 91 -3.44 13.67 16.30
CA ARG A 91 -2.41 12.66 16.54
C ARG A 91 -2.07 11.97 15.23
N VAL A 92 -0.79 11.92 14.88
CA VAL A 92 -0.32 11.37 13.61
C VAL A 92 0.77 10.33 13.81
N ILE A 93 0.82 9.37 12.89
CA ILE A 93 1.97 8.48 12.70
C ILE A 93 2.48 8.67 11.28
N ILE A 94 3.72 9.14 11.14
CA ILE A 94 4.36 9.39 9.84
C ILE A 94 5.32 8.24 9.53
N VAL A 95 5.17 7.61 8.37
CA VAL A 95 6.06 6.54 7.89
C VAL A 95 6.49 6.79 6.45
N MET A 96 7.77 6.57 6.18
CA MET A 96 8.31 6.59 4.82
C MET A 96 8.12 5.22 4.16
N THR A 97 7.60 5.17 2.94
CA THR A 97 7.40 3.89 2.24
C THR A 97 8.66 3.41 1.54
N GLY A 98 9.40 4.32 0.92
CA GLY A 98 10.28 3.99 -0.20
C GLY A 98 9.51 3.97 -1.53
N LEU A 99 10.23 3.74 -2.63
CA LEU A 99 9.65 3.70 -3.97
C LEU A 99 8.98 2.35 -4.27
N SER A 100 8.08 2.33 -5.26
CA SER A 100 7.27 1.18 -5.71
C SER A 100 6.03 0.85 -4.85
N MET A 101 5.00 0.33 -5.51
CA MET A 101 3.75 -0.14 -4.91
C MET A 101 3.98 -1.24 -3.87
N LEU A 102 5.00 -2.10 -4.05
CA LEU A 102 5.34 -3.14 -3.08
C LEU A 102 5.67 -2.53 -1.72
N ASN A 103 6.50 -1.50 -1.71
CA ASN A 103 6.92 -0.81 -0.49
C ASN A 103 5.79 0.00 0.15
N ALA A 104 4.98 0.66 -0.67
CA ALA A 104 3.79 1.39 -0.23
C ALA A 104 2.77 0.44 0.42
N GLY A 105 2.50 -0.71 -0.20
CA GLY A 105 1.63 -1.76 0.33
C GLY A 105 2.12 -2.30 1.67
N ILE A 106 3.40 -2.68 1.77
CA ILE A 106 3.98 -3.20 3.02
C ILE A 106 3.95 -2.14 4.13
N ALA A 107 4.34 -0.89 3.84
CA ALA A 107 4.33 0.19 4.84
C ALA A 107 2.92 0.48 5.35
N THR A 108 1.94 0.55 4.45
CA THR A 108 0.53 0.77 4.77
C THR A 108 -0.02 -0.38 5.60
N GLN A 109 0.23 -1.63 5.18
CA GLN A 109 -0.21 -2.82 5.89
C GLN A 109 0.37 -2.86 7.31
N LEU A 110 1.67 -2.60 7.48
CA LEU A 110 2.30 -2.55 8.80
C LEU A 110 1.69 -1.44 9.66
N LEU A 111 1.48 -0.25 9.10
CA LEU A 111 0.89 0.88 9.82
C LEU A 111 -0.51 0.53 10.37
N ILE A 112 -1.39 -0.04 9.55
CA ILE A 112 -2.76 -0.38 9.98
C ILE A 112 -2.84 -1.66 10.82
N THR A 113 -1.85 -2.55 10.71
CA THR A 113 -1.80 -3.78 11.53
C THR A 113 -1.27 -3.51 12.92
N LEU A 114 -0.24 -2.67 13.03
CA LEU A 114 0.43 -2.41 14.30
C LEU A 114 -0.29 -1.32 15.10
N PHE A 115 -0.89 -0.33 14.45
CA PHE A 115 -1.43 0.85 15.14
C PHE A 115 -2.93 1.05 14.93
N LYS A 116 -3.60 1.64 15.93
CA LYS A 116 -4.99 2.10 15.81
C LYS A 116 -5.04 3.33 14.92
N VAL A 117 -5.30 3.12 13.64
CA VAL A 117 -5.34 4.18 12.62
C VAL A 117 -6.78 4.47 12.20
N LYS A 118 -7.18 5.74 12.17
CA LYS A 118 -8.52 6.18 11.73
C LYS A 118 -8.60 6.53 10.25
N GLY A 119 -7.46 6.69 9.58
CA GLY A 119 -7.37 6.96 8.15
C GLY A 119 -5.94 7.12 7.69
N ILE A 120 -5.75 7.09 6.38
CA ILE A 120 -4.45 7.21 5.73
C ILE A 120 -4.48 8.42 4.79
N LEU A 121 -3.49 9.30 4.96
CA LEU A 121 -3.14 10.35 4.02
C LEU A 121 -1.83 9.95 3.34
N HIS A 122 -1.84 9.89 2.02
CA HIS A 122 -0.65 9.76 1.21
C HIS A 122 -0.42 11.05 0.42
N TYR A 123 0.79 11.59 0.43
CA TYR A 123 1.17 12.71 -0.41
C TYR A 123 2.58 12.52 -0.98
N GLY A 124 2.82 13.16 -2.11
CA GLY A 124 4.11 13.14 -2.81
C GLY A 124 4.03 13.95 -4.10
N ILE A 125 5.14 13.99 -4.83
CA ILE A 125 5.21 14.57 -6.17
C ILE A 125 4.75 13.56 -7.22
N ALA A 126 4.23 14.07 -8.33
CA ALA A 126 3.83 13.25 -9.46
C ALA A 126 4.14 13.96 -10.78
N GLY A 127 4.41 13.16 -11.82
CA GLY A 127 4.28 13.63 -13.20
C GLY A 127 2.80 13.65 -13.58
N ASN A 128 2.43 14.53 -14.50
CA ASN A 128 1.07 14.60 -15.01
C ASN A 128 1.07 14.42 -16.55
N ALA A 129 0.02 13.80 -17.07
CA ALA A 129 -0.23 13.67 -18.51
C ALA A 129 -1.32 14.63 -19.01
N ASN A 130 -1.85 15.49 -18.13
CA ASN A 130 -2.91 16.43 -18.46
C ASN A 130 -2.29 17.77 -18.84
N SER A 131 -2.33 18.13 -20.12
CA SER A 131 -1.73 19.37 -20.64
C SER A 131 -2.29 20.66 -20.03
N GLN A 132 -3.39 20.60 -19.28
CA GLN A 132 -3.94 21.72 -18.53
C GLN A 132 -3.20 21.96 -17.20
N LEU A 133 -2.53 20.95 -16.64
CA LEU A 133 -1.83 21.05 -15.36
C LEU A 133 -0.40 21.53 -15.53
N GLN A 134 0.05 22.42 -14.66
CA GLN A 134 1.39 23.01 -14.66
C GLN A 134 2.26 22.43 -13.55
N ILE A 135 3.57 22.68 -13.65
CA ILE A 135 4.51 22.37 -12.56
C ILE A 135 4.12 23.18 -11.33
N GLY A 136 3.95 22.51 -10.19
CA GLY A 136 3.54 23.12 -8.93
C GLY A 136 2.04 23.00 -8.63
N ASP A 137 1.23 22.54 -9.59
CA ASP A 137 -0.18 22.25 -9.34
C ASP A 137 -0.32 21.10 -8.34
N VAL A 138 -1.20 21.31 -7.35
CA VAL A 138 -1.57 20.29 -6.38
C VAL A 138 -2.85 19.61 -6.86
N THR A 139 -2.80 18.29 -7.01
CA THR A 139 -3.95 17.50 -7.47
C THR A 139 -4.38 16.52 -6.39
N ILE A 140 -5.70 16.31 -6.30
CA ILE A 140 -6.31 15.32 -5.43
C ILE A 140 -7.05 14.34 -6.34
N PRO A 141 -6.62 13.08 -6.45
CA PRO A 141 -7.25 12.12 -7.33
C PRO A 141 -8.59 11.64 -6.74
N GLN A 142 -9.60 11.53 -7.60
CA GLN A 142 -10.87 10.87 -7.26
C GLN A 142 -10.75 9.33 -7.36
N PHE A 143 -9.90 8.86 -8.27
CA PHE A 143 -9.65 7.44 -8.54
C PHE A 143 -8.16 7.20 -8.76
N TRP A 144 -7.72 5.98 -8.46
CA TRP A 144 -6.41 5.45 -8.82
C TRP A 144 -6.58 4.32 -9.83
N ALA A 145 -5.57 4.10 -10.67
CA ALA A 145 -5.49 2.93 -11.51
C ALA A 145 -4.07 2.35 -11.45
N HIS A 146 -3.98 1.03 -11.46
CA HIS A 146 -2.72 0.31 -11.55
C HIS A 146 -2.57 -0.23 -12.97
N THR A 147 -1.60 0.30 -13.70
CA THR A 147 -1.42 0.01 -15.14
C THR A 147 -0.23 -0.91 -15.40
N GLY A 148 0.11 -1.76 -14.42
CA GLY A 148 1.37 -2.54 -14.42
C GLY A 148 1.28 -3.90 -15.10
N LEU A 149 0.08 -4.45 -15.29
CA LEU A 149 -0.13 -5.79 -15.83
C LEU A 149 -0.50 -5.73 -17.31
N TRP A 150 0.27 -6.44 -18.13
CA TRP A 150 0.11 -6.47 -19.58
C TRP A 150 0.32 -7.89 -20.09
N ASN A 151 -0.52 -8.30 -21.05
CA ASN A 151 -0.37 -9.56 -21.76
C ASN A 151 0.12 -9.29 -23.18
N TRP A 152 1.10 -10.09 -23.57
CA TRP A 152 1.65 -10.07 -24.91
C TRP A 152 0.95 -11.11 -25.78
N GLN A 153 0.33 -10.67 -26.88
CA GLN A 153 -0.34 -11.56 -27.82
C GLN A 153 0.69 -12.52 -28.44
N ARG A 154 0.35 -13.81 -28.53
CA ARG A 154 1.27 -14.80 -29.11
C ARG A 154 1.57 -14.45 -30.56
N TYR A 155 2.75 -14.86 -31.02
CA TYR A 155 3.12 -14.68 -32.41
C TYR A 155 2.19 -15.47 -33.34
N GLY A 156 1.64 -14.82 -34.36
CA GLY A 156 0.68 -15.38 -35.30
C GLY A 156 -0.78 -15.07 -34.97
N ASP A 157 -1.07 -14.72 -33.72
CA ASP A 157 -2.41 -14.34 -33.25
C ASP A 157 -2.64 -12.84 -33.54
N GLY A 158 -3.83 -12.51 -34.02
CA GLY A 158 -4.34 -11.16 -34.23
C GLY A 158 -5.04 -10.57 -33.00
N PRO A 159 -5.54 -9.33 -33.11
CA PRO A 159 -6.20 -8.65 -31.99
C PRO A 159 -7.51 -9.32 -31.54
N GLU A 160 -8.18 -10.06 -32.42
CA GLU A 160 -9.44 -10.76 -32.10
C GLU A 160 -9.21 -12.17 -31.51
N ASP A 161 -7.97 -12.67 -31.53
CA ASP A 161 -7.66 -13.98 -30.98
C ASP A 161 -7.60 -13.94 -29.45
N GLU A 162 -8.06 -15.00 -28.81
CA GLU A 162 -8.22 -15.11 -27.35
C GLU A 162 -6.89 -14.92 -26.62
N LEU A 163 -6.88 -14.07 -25.59
CA LEU A 163 -5.73 -13.87 -24.71
C LEU A 163 -5.64 -14.97 -23.66
N ALA A 164 -4.43 -15.19 -23.14
CA ALA A 164 -4.23 -16.16 -22.07
C ALA A 164 -5.02 -15.75 -20.81
N LEU A 165 -5.99 -16.58 -20.39
CA LEU A 165 -6.93 -16.36 -19.28
C LEU A 165 -8.12 -15.42 -19.59
N GLU A 166 -8.35 -15.04 -20.84
CA GLU A 166 -9.52 -14.24 -21.22
C GLU A 166 -10.84 -14.96 -20.94
N SER A 167 -10.92 -16.26 -21.21
CA SER A 167 -12.06 -17.10 -20.83
C SER A 167 -12.36 -17.14 -19.32
N ASN A 168 -11.39 -16.78 -18.47
CA ASN A 168 -11.58 -16.65 -17.02
C ASN A 168 -12.06 -15.25 -16.59
N GLY A 169 -12.25 -14.33 -17.55
CA GLY A 169 -12.64 -12.95 -17.30
C GLY A 169 -11.49 -12.05 -16.83
N ASP A 170 -10.24 -12.47 -17.00
CA ASP A 170 -9.08 -11.74 -16.49
C ASP A 170 -8.65 -10.56 -17.38
N TYR A 171 -9.31 -10.33 -18.51
CA TYR A 171 -8.99 -9.29 -19.49
C TYR A 171 -10.15 -8.36 -19.78
N THR A 172 -9.81 -7.16 -20.22
CA THR A 172 -10.74 -6.23 -20.85
C THR A 172 -10.34 -5.98 -22.30
N ARG A 173 -11.32 -5.97 -23.21
CA ARG A 173 -11.15 -5.52 -24.59
C ARG A 173 -11.56 -4.06 -24.80
N GLU A 174 -11.93 -3.35 -23.73
CA GLU A 174 -12.39 -1.96 -23.79
C GLU A 174 -11.24 -0.94 -23.74
N ILE A 175 -10.17 -1.25 -23.02
CA ILE A 175 -9.06 -0.33 -22.76
C ILE A 175 -7.70 -1.02 -22.85
N GLY A 176 -6.67 -0.25 -23.20
CA GLY A 176 -5.27 -0.70 -23.14
C GLY A 176 -4.87 -1.69 -24.23
N TYR A 177 -5.48 -1.62 -25.41
CA TYR A 177 -4.93 -2.22 -26.63
C TYR A 177 -3.78 -1.36 -27.16
N LEU A 178 -2.61 -1.96 -27.36
CA LEU A 178 -1.48 -1.31 -28.03
C LEU A 178 -0.92 -2.23 -29.10
N ARG A 179 -0.90 -1.74 -30.34
CA ARG A 179 -0.27 -2.40 -31.47
C ARG A 179 1.14 -1.83 -31.68
N PHE A 180 2.17 -2.62 -31.44
CA PHE A 180 3.55 -2.11 -31.46
C PHE A 180 4.02 -1.66 -32.85
N SER A 181 3.43 -2.19 -33.93
CA SER A 181 3.76 -1.74 -35.29
C SER A 181 3.39 -0.27 -35.55
N ASP A 182 2.42 0.27 -34.83
CA ASP A 182 1.97 1.66 -35.00
C ASP A 182 3.01 2.68 -34.49
N TYR A 183 3.96 2.21 -33.65
CA TYR A 183 5.05 3.03 -33.10
C TYR A 183 6.39 2.82 -33.82
N TYR A 184 6.39 2.04 -34.91
CA TYR A 184 7.59 1.82 -35.70
C TYR A 184 7.84 3.02 -36.65
N ASN A 185 8.88 3.81 -36.36
CA ASN A 185 9.32 4.88 -37.26
C ASN A 185 10.22 4.30 -38.36
N GLY A 186 9.61 3.68 -39.37
CA GLY A 186 10.31 3.21 -40.55
C GLY A 186 10.64 4.38 -41.47
N THR A 187 11.85 4.94 -41.37
CA THR A 187 12.30 6.07 -42.22
C THR A 187 12.41 5.75 -43.71
N ASN A 188 12.12 4.52 -44.18
CA ASN A 188 12.27 4.15 -45.59
C ASN A 188 11.52 2.86 -46.01
N CYS A 189 10.22 2.72 -45.76
CA CYS A 189 9.48 1.57 -46.29
C CYS A 189 8.10 1.99 -46.85
N ASN A 190 7.97 1.96 -48.17
CA ASN A 190 6.70 2.10 -48.90
C ASN A 190 5.65 1.02 -48.57
N ASN A 191 5.96 0.08 -47.67
CA ASN A 191 5.04 -0.88 -47.08
C ASN A 191 5.25 -0.86 -45.57
N SER A 192 4.25 -0.42 -44.80
CA SER A 192 4.20 -0.68 -43.37
C SER A 192 4.15 -2.19 -43.17
N SER A 193 5.28 -2.78 -42.79
CA SER A 193 5.37 -4.19 -42.41
C SER A 193 5.16 -4.30 -40.91
N ASP A 194 4.24 -5.16 -40.48
CA ASP A 194 4.08 -5.51 -39.07
C ASP A 194 5.41 -6.00 -38.48
N ASN A 195 5.74 -5.50 -37.29
CA ASN A 195 6.91 -5.98 -36.56
C ASN A 195 6.57 -7.27 -35.80
N LEU A 196 7.61 -7.99 -35.37
CA LEU A 196 7.44 -9.24 -34.62
C LEU A 196 6.95 -9.03 -33.18
N LEU A 197 6.82 -7.77 -32.73
CA LEU A 197 6.35 -7.44 -31.39
C LEU A 197 4.82 -7.54 -31.25
N ASN A 198 4.06 -7.60 -32.35
CA ASN A 198 2.62 -7.84 -32.32
C ASN A 198 1.85 -6.85 -31.40
N ASN A 199 0.84 -7.33 -30.67
CA ASN A 199 -0.05 -6.55 -29.82
C ASN A 199 0.19 -6.84 -28.33
N VAL A 200 -0.07 -5.84 -27.49
CA VAL A 200 -0.24 -6.04 -26.05
C VAL A 200 -1.59 -5.53 -25.58
N TRP A 201 -2.07 -6.16 -24.51
CA TRP A 201 -3.34 -5.84 -23.89
C TRP A 201 -3.16 -5.62 -22.40
N TYR A 202 -3.73 -4.54 -21.90
CA TYR A 202 -3.79 -4.28 -20.47
C TYR A 202 -4.62 -5.35 -19.76
N GLN A 203 -4.11 -5.81 -18.63
CA GLN A 203 -4.81 -6.71 -17.73
C GLN A 203 -5.22 -5.95 -16.46
N PRO A 204 -6.52 -5.83 -16.15
CA PRO A 204 -6.98 -5.23 -14.91
C PRO A 204 -6.43 -5.94 -13.66
N GLU A 205 -6.21 -5.19 -12.58
CA GLU A 205 -5.78 -5.77 -11.30
C GLU A 205 -6.88 -6.63 -10.68
N GLU A 206 -6.45 -7.70 -10.02
CA GLU A 206 -7.29 -8.55 -9.19
C GLU A 206 -7.54 -7.90 -7.82
N ILE A 207 -8.79 -7.84 -7.39
CA ILE A 207 -9.20 -7.33 -6.10
C ILE A 207 -10.17 -8.28 -5.39
N PHE A 208 -10.18 -8.20 -4.05
CA PHE A 208 -11.10 -8.95 -3.19
C PHE A 208 -11.97 -7.96 -2.42
N PRO A 209 -13.24 -7.73 -2.83
CA PRO A 209 -14.10 -6.76 -2.19
C PRO A 209 -14.44 -7.14 -0.75
N ILE A 210 -14.37 -6.16 0.17
CA ILE A 210 -14.68 -6.36 1.60
C ILE A 210 -16.11 -6.88 1.81
N ASN A 211 -17.07 -6.41 1.01
CA ASN A 211 -18.48 -6.81 1.07
C ASN A 211 -18.83 -7.92 0.04
N GLY A 212 -17.82 -8.62 -0.48
CA GLY A 212 -17.97 -9.73 -1.43
C GLY A 212 -18.03 -11.10 -0.76
N VAL A 213 -18.06 -12.16 -1.58
CA VAL A 213 -17.80 -13.52 -1.09
C VAL A 213 -16.29 -13.67 -0.90
N PRO A 214 -15.80 -14.15 0.26
CA PRO A 214 -14.38 -14.39 0.48
C PRO A 214 -13.77 -15.24 -0.63
N GLU A 215 -12.53 -14.94 -1.01
CA GLU A 215 -11.78 -15.63 -2.10
C GLU A 215 -12.42 -15.51 -3.49
N GLN A 216 -13.54 -14.80 -3.63
CA GLN A 216 -14.09 -14.46 -4.94
C GLN A 216 -13.46 -13.16 -5.45
N ARG A 217 -12.53 -13.33 -6.39
CA ARG A 217 -11.87 -12.21 -7.05
C ARG A 217 -12.83 -11.39 -7.92
N ARG A 218 -12.49 -10.12 -8.09
CA ARG A 218 -13.02 -9.21 -9.12
C ARG A 218 -11.87 -8.45 -9.76
N HIS A 219 -12.17 -7.73 -10.82
CA HIS A 219 -11.20 -6.89 -11.50
C HIS A 219 -11.55 -5.41 -11.34
N ALA A 220 -10.53 -4.59 -11.18
CA ALA A 220 -10.70 -3.15 -11.08
C ALA A 220 -9.65 -2.41 -11.90
N PHE A 221 -10.12 -1.53 -12.78
CA PHE A 221 -9.28 -0.49 -13.37
C PHE A 221 -9.27 0.75 -12.47
N TRP A 222 -10.46 1.30 -12.17
CA TRP A 222 -10.62 2.45 -11.29
C TRP A 222 -10.85 2.02 -9.84
N VAL A 223 -9.90 2.35 -8.97
CA VAL A 223 -10.00 2.20 -7.51
C VAL A 223 -10.40 3.55 -6.91
N PRO A 224 -11.62 3.69 -6.36
CA PRO A 224 -12.09 4.98 -5.85
C PRO A 224 -11.35 5.38 -4.57
N VAL A 225 -11.03 6.67 -4.45
CA VAL A 225 -10.63 7.27 -3.18
C VAL A 225 -11.83 7.32 -2.23
N ASN A 226 -11.57 7.26 -0.93
CA ASN A 226 -12.60 7.38 0.08
C ASN A 226 -13.39 8.70 -0.10
N LYS A 227 -14.72 8.59 -0.27
CA LYS A 227 -15.61 9.73 -0.56
C LYS A 227 -15.56 10.81 0.51
N HIS A 228 -15.40 10.45 1.78
CA HIS A 228 -15.32 11.42 2.87
C HIS A 228 -14.03 12.23 2.80
N TYR A 229 -12.88 11.56 2.62
CA TYR A 229 -11.60 12.25 2.48
C TYR A 229 -11.54 13.09 1.20
N PHE A 230 -12.08 12.60 0.09
CA PHE A 230 -12.16 13.36 -1.15
C PHE A 230 -12.98 14.65 -0.96
N ALA A 231 -14.16 14.57 -0.34
CA ALA A 231 -15.00 15.74 -0.07
C ALA A 231 -14.39 16.74 0.93
N ILE A 232 -13.53 16.29 1.86
CA ILE A 232 -12.74 17.18 2.71
C ILE A 232 -11.67 17.88 1.87
N ALA A 233 -10.95 17.13 1.06
CA ALA A 233 -9.84 17.63 0.26
C ALA A 233 -10.31 18.65 -0.80
N GLU A 234 -11.50 18.50 -1.37
CA GLU A 234 -12.12 19.49 -2.28
C GLU A 234 -12.32 20.88 -1.65
N ARG A 235 -12.34 20.97 -0.31
CA ARG A 235 -12.48 22.25 0.42
C ARG A 235 -11.15 22.92 0.70
N VAL A 236 -10.04 22.24 0.43
CA VAL A 236 -8.71 22.77 0.69
C VAL A 236 -8.39 23.84 -0.35
N GLN A 237 -8.22 25.08 0.12
CA GLN A 237 -7.65 26.15 -0.68
C GLN A 237 -6.15 26.20 -0.40
N VAL A 238 -5.35 25.89 -1.42
CA VAL A 238 -3.89 26.01 -1.34
C VAL A 238 -3.53 27.44 -1.74
N ASN A 239 -3.23 28.28 -0.74
CA ASN A 239 -2.57 29.56 -0.99
C ASN A 239 -1.06 29.31 -1.03
N LEU A 240 -0.52 29.18 -2.25
CA LEU A 240 0.93 29.16 -2.44
C LEU A 240 1.47 30.57 -2.17
N MET A 241 2.10 30.76 -1.00
CA MET A 241 2.93 31.93 -0.74
C MET A 241 4.27 31.69 -1.46
N PHE A 242 4.43 32.31 -2.63
CA PHE A 242 5.72 32.44 -3.30
C PHE A 242 6.48 33.67 -2.77
#